data_AF-A0A6V8QT52-F1
#
_entry.id   AF-A0A6V8QT52-F1
#
_cell.length_a   1.000
_cell.length_b   1.000
_cell.length_c   1.000
_cell.angle_alpha   90.00
_cell.angle_beta   90.00
_cell.angle_gamma   90.00
#
_symmetry.space_group_name_H-M   'P 1'
#
loop_
_entity.id
_entity.type
_entity.pdbx_description
1 polymer ?
#
loop_
_entity_poly.entity_id
_entity_poly.type
_entity_poly.pdbx_seq_one_letter_code
_entity_poly.pdbx_strand_id
1 'polypeptide(L)'
;MPISLTPRQPPSFRDKESELQMRIKEPFNVVAVGDIIQMMPFSNRNDSNIQALVQLMQNSDITFANNENTIVDRLTFRGPIAHMEADKHVADDWKNMGIDMVTKANNHTFDCGDAGLIQNFEQLRRVGIEYVGTDYNTAEARLARFKTTPKGIVGFIGAYAETEDHSQLFGIPMKDPIVVTSVQLAQLKAMRDSILARRAEVKTPIGMPNADPEGSVLVFGRQFRIQNASADADEEINSIKRRLKHHLESKGEITYKNNSVRLNVYHSVTSEQMQQLRSIASVDTNDSSETLDAFDVHFRVGSKIGEYSYVMEPQDFRDILREVRTGKQFSDFLSVTIHWHQNRFSFQHYSFDHYPADYQIKFAREVIDNGADFFFGHGVHTLKGVEIYKGKPIFYGISNFVFQNSQFRSWRDDAVGRAPATLEGPTVGDGETNEMRWAWLDEAENREALLISADYADGKLSRVLVYPADLGKTHRNGSMVGTPAKPTLEVANEILSRFCEYSEPFGTKITIEDGVGVVHIPLE
;
A
#
# COMPACT_ATOMS: atom_id res chain seq x y z
N MET A 1 -29.04 -15.92 -40.36
CA MET A 1 -28.06 -15.25 -41.24
C MET A 1 -26.75 -16.01 -41.13
N PRO A 2 -26.27 -16.71 -42.16
CA PRO A 2 -24.87 -17.12 -42.20
C PRO A 2 -24.07 -15.93 -42.80
N ILE A 3 -22.77 -15.72 -42.63
CA ILE A 3 -21.63 -16.62 -42.77
C ILE A 3 -20.41 -15.92 -42.12
N SER A 4 -19.53 -16.72 -41.51
CA SER A 4 -18.07 -16.53 -41.42
C SER A 4 -17.50 -15.39 -42.29
N LEU A 5 -17.40 -14.19 -41.72
CA LEU A 5 -16.51 -13.14 -42.21
C LEU A 5 -15.37 -13.06 -41.22
N THR A 6 -14.16 -13.33 -41.67
CA THR A 6 -12.95 -12.87 -40.98
C THR A 6 -13.15 -11.36 -40.78
N PRO A 7 -13.26 -10.85 -39.53
CA PRO A 7 -13.62 -9.46 -39.32
C PRO A 7 -12.56 -8.56 -39.95
N ARG A 8 -12.91 -7.89 -41.06
CA ARG A 8 -12.07 -6.84 -41.62
C ARG A 8 -12.06 -5.71 -40.60
N GLN A 9 -10.89 -5.38 -40.06
CA GLN A 9 -10.79 -4.23 -39.18
C GLN A 9 -11.29 -2.98 -39.91
N PRO A 10 -12.15 -2.16 -39.29
CA PRO A 10 -12.62 -0.93 -39.90
C PRO A 10 -11.41 0.00 -40.17
N PRO A 11 -11.47 0.85 -41.20
CA PRO A 11 -10.47 1.90 -41.37
C PRO A 11 -10.40 2.73 -40.08
N SER A 12 -9.19 3.02 -39.63
CA SER A 12 -8.94 3.77 -38.40
C SER A 12 -8.45 5.17 -38.76
N PHE A 13 -9.13 6.20 -38.24
CA PHE A 13 -8.68 7.59 -38.31
C PHE A 13 -7.73 7.97 -37.16
N ARG A 14 -7.38 6.98 -36.32
CA ARG A 14 -6.55 7.15 -35.12
C ARG A 14 -5.09 6.91 -35.47
N ASP A 15 -4.22 7.81 -35.02
CA ASP A 15 -2.77 7.56 -35.06
C ASP A 15 -2.36 6.76 -33.82
N LYS A 16 -2.39 5.44 -33.97
CA LYS A 16 -2.18 4.50 -32.85
C LYS A 16 -0.77 4.56 -32.26
N GLU A 17 0.21 5.03 -33.02
CA GLU A 17 1.60 5.15 -32.55
C GLU A 17 1.78 6.39 -31.66
N SER A 18 1.16 7.53 -32.03
CA SER A 18 1.22 8.74 -31.22
C SER A 18 0.29 8.71 -29.99
N GLU A 19 -0.73 7.85 -30.00
CA GLU A 19 -1.67 7.72 -28.89
C GLU A 19 -1.06 7.22 -27.59
N LEU A 20 0.08 6.51 -27.63
CA LEU A 20 0.78 6.06 -26.43
C LEU A 20 1.84 7.05 -25.94
N GLN A 21 2.09 8.13 -26.69
CA GLN A 21 3.02 9.19 -26.32
C GLN A 21 2.34 10.25 -25.45
N MET A 22 3.11 10.92 -24.59
CA MET A 22 2.64 12.15 -23.93
C MET A 22 2.41 13.25 -24.98
N ARG A 23 1.19 13.78 -25.00
CA ARG A 23 0.73 14.75 -26.01
C ARG A 23 0.71 16.20 -25.52
N ILE A 24 0.85 16.43 -24.21
CA ILE A 24 1.04 17.78 -23.67
C ILE A 24 2.45 18.25 -24.02
N LYS A 25 2.55 19.30 -24.84
CA LYS A 25 3.84 19.85 -25.32
C LYS A 25 4.32 21.09 -24.56
N GLU A 26 3.40 21.86 -23.99
CA GLU A 26 3.72 22.97 -23.12
C GLU A 26 4.34 22.49 -21.79
N PRO A 27 5.05 23.36 -21.04
CA PRO A 27 5.52 23.02 -19.70
C PRO A 27 4.37 22.52 -18.83
N PHE A 28 4.50 21.34 -18.24
CA PHE A 28 3.44 20.68 -17.47
C PHE A 28 4.01 20.11 -16.18
N ASN A 29 3.47 20.52 -15.03
CA ASN A 29 3.92 20.08 -13.72
C ASN A 29 2.90 19.15 -13.06
N VAL A 30 3.39 17.98 -12.64
CA VAL A 30 2.62 16.97 -11.93
C VAL A 30 3.13 16.87 -10.50
N VAL A 31 2.23 16.93 -9.52
CA VAL A 31 2.55 16.62 -8.13
C VAL A 31 1.87 15.33 -7.70
N ALA A 32 2.58 14.51 -6.93
CA ALA A 32 2.02 13.33 -6.28
C ALA A 32 2.41 13.29 -4.80
N VAL A 33 1.43 12.96 -3.97
CA VAL A 33 1.61 12.76 -2.53
C VAL A 33 1.05 11.41 -2.12
N GLY A 34 1.57 10.89 -1.01
CA GLY A 34 1.21 9.57 -0.47
C GLY A 34 -0.18 9.49 0.16
N ASP A 35 -0.32 8.55 1.10
CA ASP A 35 -1.59 8.29 1.78
C ASP A 35 -2.04 9.51 2.59
N ILE A 36 -3.27 9.98 2.36
CA ILE A 36 -3.90 11.03 3.17
C ILE A 36 -4.83 10.36 4.20
N ILE A 37 -4.29 10.19 5.40
CA ILE A 37 -5.03 9.73 6.57
C ILE A 37 -5.23 10.93 7.49
N GLN A 38 -6.22 11.75 7.13
CA GLN A 38 -6.48 13.06 7.73
C GLN A 38 -7.78 13.10 8.52
N MET A 39 -7.72 13.46 9.79
CA MET A 39 -8.88 13.59 10.68
C MET A 39 -9.31 15.05 10.86
N MET A 40 -8.36 16.00 10.80
CA MET A 40 -8.61 17.42 10.98
C MET A 40 -8.01 18.27 9.85
N PRO A 41 -8.76 19.26 9.31
CA PRO A 41 -8.25 20.27 8.38
C PRO A 41 -7.03 21.04 8.93
N PHE A 42 -6.03 21.30 8.09
CA PHE A 42 -4.85 22.08 8.47
C PHE A 42 -4.31 22.99 7.37
N SER A 43 -4.77 22.89 6.12
CA SER A 43 -4.12 23.53 4.97
C SER A 43 -4.12 25.05 5.06
N ASN A 44 -5.05 25.66 5.81
CA ASN A 44 -5.19 27.11 5.97
C ASN A 44 -4.40 27.68 7.15
N ARG A 45 -3.59 26.87 7.84
CA ARG A 45 -2.74 27.36 8.93
C ARG A 45 -1.70 28.33 8.40
N ASN A 46 -1.53 29.46 9.08
CA ASN A 46 -0.46 30.43 8.80
C ASN A 46 0.89 29.94 9.35
N ASP A 47 1.34 28.78 8.87
CA ASP A 47 2.60 28.13 9.20
C ASP A 47 3.42 28.01 7.91
N SER A 48 4.60 28.63 7.87
CA SER A 48 5.40 28.69 6.64
C SER A 48 5.88 27.32 6.15
N ASN A 49 6.06 26.36 7.05
CA ASN A 49 6.53 25.02 6.70
C ASN A 49 5.40 24.16 6.13
N ILE A 50 4.16 24.34 6.61
CA ILE A 50 2.96 23.77 5.98
C ILE A 50 2.72 24.44 4.62
N GLN A 51 2.70 25.77 4.59
CA GLN A 51 2.39 26.53 3.37
C GLN A 51 3.40 26.24 2.25
N ALA A 52 4.68 26.02 2.58
CA ALA A 52 5.68 25.64 1.59
C ALA A 52 5.32 24.35 0.82
N LEU A 53 4.69 23.36 1.47
CA LEU A 53 4.26 22.13 0.83
C LEU A 53 2.93 22.30 0.10
N VAL A 54 1.97 23.00 0.73
CA VAL A 54 0.65 23.30 0.14
C VAL A 54 0.80 24.08 -1.17
N GLN A 55 1.68 25.06 -1.22
CA GLN A 55 1.92 25.86 -2.42
C GLN A 55 2.51 25.07 -3.58
N LEU A 56 3.25 23.98 -3.33
CA LEU A 56 3.74 23.10 -4.40
C LEU A 56 2.58 22.42 -5.12
N MET A 57 1.60 21.91 -4.36
CA MET A 57 0.38 21.31 -4.92
C MET A 57 -0.50 22.36 -5.62
N GLN A 58 -0.76 23.50 -4.97
CA GLN A 58 -1.58 24.58 -5.54
C GLN A 58 -1.03 25.16 -6.85
N ASN A 59 0.29 25.17 -7.03
CA ASN A 59 0.94 25.72 -8.23
C ASN A 59 1.21 24.67 -9.32
N SER A 60 0.84 23.41 -9.10
CA SER A 60 0.96 22.34 -10.10
C SER A 60 -0.18 22.40 -11.13
N ASP A 61 -0.03 21.72 -12.27
CA ASP A 61 -1.13 21.57 -13.24
C ASP A 61 -2.09 20.43 -12.84
N ILE A 62 -1.60 19.45 -12.08
CA ILE A 62 -2.38 18.36 -11.52
C ILE A 62 -1.70 17.80 -10.27
N THR A 63 -2.48 17.56 -9.21
CA THR A 63 -2.03 16.83 -8.01
C THR A 63 -2.78 15.51 -7.81
N PHE A 64 -2.03 14.42 -7.61
CA PHE A 64 -2.52 13.09 -7.27
C PHE A 64 -2.28 12.73 -5.80
N ALA A 65 -3.21 11.99 -5.19
CA ALA A 65 -3.05 11.45 -3.84
C ALA A 65 -3.77 10.10 -3.65
N ASN A 66 -3.60 9.45 -2.50
CA ASN A 66 -4.42 8.32 -2.08
C ASN A 66 -5.33 8.69 -0.90
N ASN A 67 -6.64 8.64 -1.11
CA ASN A 67 -7.63 8.77 -0.05
C ASN A 67 -7.81 7.42 0.68
N GLU A 68 -7.05 7.22 1.75
CA GLU A 68 -7.10 5.98 2.54
C GLU A 68 -8.23 5.97 3.57
N ASN A 69 -8.41 7.07 4.31
CA ASN A 69 -9.50 7.21 5.28
C ASN A 69 -10.88 7.38 4.59
N THR A 70 -11.98 7.40 5.35
CA THR A 70 -13.34 7.57 4.79
C THR A 70 -13.92 8.91 5.18
N ILE A 71 -14.34 9.71 4.21
CA ILE A 71 -14.92 11.03 4.40
C ILE A 71 -16.45 10.94 4.36
N VAL A 72 -17.11 11.44 5.40
CA VAL A 72 -18.57 11.48 5.48
C VAL A 72 -19.06 12.82 6.05
N ASP A 73 -20.27 13.22 5.69
CA ASP A 73 -21.01 14.26 6.42
C ASP A 73 -21.57 13.65 7.71
N ARG A 74 -20.91 13.91 8.83
CA ARG A 74 -21.27 13.33 10.13
C ARG A 74 -22.64 13.78 10.63
N LEU A 75 -23.21 14.86 10.09
CA LEU A 75 -24.57 15.30 10.46
C LEU A 75 -25.62 14.34 9.90
N THR A 76 -25.39 13.81 8.70
CA THR A 76 -26.38 13.05 7.92
C THR A 76 -26.02 11.56 7.78
N PHE A 77 -24.74 11.19 7.95
CA PHE A 77 -24.29 9.81 7.82
C PHE A 77 -24.90 8.91 8.91
N ARG A 78 -25.43 7.76 8.51
CA ARG A 78 -26.05 6.77 9.40
C ARG A 78 -25.56 5.34 9.11
N GLY A 79 -24.42 5.19 8.43
CA GLY A 79 -23.79 3.88 8.19
C GLY A 79 -22.88 3.43 9.33
N PRO A 80 -22.16 2.31 9.15
CA PRO A 80 -21.15 1.84 10.08
C PRO A 80 -20.07 2.90 10.32
N ILE A 81 -19.74 3.14 11.59
CA ILE A 81 -18.69 4.07 12.00
C ILE A 81 -17.37 3.31 12.07
N ALA A 82 -16.31 3.87 11.51
CA ALA A 82 -14.95 3.33 11.60
C ALA A 82 -13.99 4.28 12.29
N HIS A 83 -12.85 3.74 12.73
CA HIS A 83 -11.80 4.49 13.41
C HIS A 83 -11.13 5.56 12.53
N MET A 84 -11.11 5.36 11.20
CA MET A 84 -10.61 6.31 10.20
C MET A 84 -11.73 7.02 9.42
N GLU A 85 -12.88 7.21 10.05
CA GLU A 85 -13.92 8.10 9.52
C GLU A 85 -13.57 9.57 9.85
N ALA A 86 -13.54 10.43 8.84
CA ALA A 86 -13.34 11.88 8.98
C ALA A 86 -14.54 12.68 8.43
N ASP A 87 -14.68 13.91 8.91
CA ASP A 87 -15.79 14.78 8.52
C ASP A 87 -15.58 15.36 7.11
N LYS A 88 -16.67 15.69 6.40
CA LYS A 88 -16.68 16.28 5.05
C LYS A 88 -15.74 17.47 4.88
N HIS A 89 -15.46 18.23 5.94
CA HIS A 89 -14.53 19.36 5.92
C HIS A 89 -13.09 18.98 5.56
N VAL A 90 -12.71 17.71 5.70
CA VAL A 90 -11.41 17.21 5.23
C VAL A 90 -11.32 17.21 3.70
N ALA A 91 -12.42 16.92 2.98
CA ALA A 91 -12.43 17.05 1.52
C ALA A 91 -12.30 18.53 1.07
N ASP A 92 -12.87 19.48 1.84
CA ASP A 92 -12.66 20.91 1.59
C ASP A 92 -11.17 21.29 1.78
N ASP A 93 -10.51 20.75 2.81
CA ASP A 93 -9.08 20.96 3.06
C ASP A 93 -8.22 20.36 1.94
N TRP A 94 -8.55 19.17 1.43
CA TRP A 94 -7.87 18.57 0.27
C TRP A 94 -7.99 19.42 -0.98
N LYS A 95 -9.18 19.99 -1.22
CA LYS A 95 -9.35 20.91 -2.33
C LYS A 95 -8.54 22.19 -2.13
N ASN A 96 -8.50 22.74 -0.92
CA ASN A 96 -7.67 23.89 -0.59
C ASN A 96 -6.17 23.60 -0.74
N MET A 97 -5.72 22.37 -0.46
CA MET A 97 -4.34 21.96 -0.69
C MET A 97 -3.96 21.94 -2.18
N GLY A 98 -4.93 21.87 -3.09
CA GLY A 98 -4.68 21.72 -4.53
C GLY A 98 -4.76 20.28 -5.03
N ILE A 99 -5.31 19.35 -4.24
CA ILE A 99 -5.50 17.95 -4.69
C ILE A 99 -6.60 17.92 -5.76
N ASP A 100 -6.32 17.23 -6.86
CA ASP A 100 -7.20 17.19 -8.03
C ASP A 100 -7.86 15.85 -8.28
N MET A 101 -7.12 14.77 -8.06
CA MET A 101 -7.59 13.41 -8.25
C MET A 101 -7.01 12.49 -7.16
N VAL A 102 -7.83 11.57 -6.65
CA VAL A 102 -7.41 10.61 -5.62
C VAL A 102 -7.72 9.18 -6.03
N THR A 103 -6.90 8.22 -5.62
CA THR A 103 -7.35 6.83 -5.61
C THR A 103 -8.10 6.54 -4.30
N LYS A 104 -9.13 5.70 -4.38
CA LYS A 104 -9.79 5.10 -3.21
C LYS A 104 -9.56 3.59 -3.14
N ALA A 105 -8.77 3.02 -4.05
CA ALA A 105 -8.36 1.62 -4.03
C ALA A 105 -7.30 1.37 -2.95
N ASN A 106 -7.73 0.91 -1.78
CA ASN A 106 -6.84 0.58 -0.67
C ASN A 106 -7.53 -0.40 0.30
N ASN A 107 -6.86 -0.74 1.39
CA ASN A 107 -7.40 -1.66 2.40
C ASN A 107 -8.43 -1.03 3.34
N HIS A 108 -8.60 0.29 3.32
CA HIS A 108 -9.55 1.03 4.17
C HIS A 108 -10.74 1.60 3.39
N THR A 109 -10.92 1.15 2.16
CA THR A 109 -12.00 1.56 1.28
C THR A 109 -13.39 1.31 1.87
N PHE A 110 -13.58 0.18 2.55
CA PHE A 110 -14.88 -0.31 3.02
C PHE A 110 -15.05 -0.26 4.54
N ASP A 111 -14.18 0.46 5.24
CA ASP A 111 -14.21 0.57 6.72
C ASP A 111 -15.59 1.01 7.25
N CYS A 112 -16.28 1.90 6.52
CA CYS A 112 -17.64 2.37 6.83
C CYS A 112 -18.74 1.70 5.97
N GLY A 113 -18.43 0.54 5.36
CA GLY A 113 -19.29 -0.18 4.40
C GLY A 113 -19.62 0.62 3.13
N ASP A 114 -20.51 0.07 2.30
CA ASP A 114 -20.92 0.67 1.03
C ASP A 114 -21.52 2.07 1.20
N ALA A 115 -22.28 2.28 2.29
CA ALA A 115 -22.86 3.59 2.61
C ALA A 115 -21.78 4.66 2.84
N GLY A 116 -20.69 4.30 3.54
CA GLY A 116 -19.55 5.19 3.75
C GLY A 116 -18.80 5.46 2.46
N LEU A 117 -18.62 4.45 1.61
CA LEU A 117 -17.99 4.61 0.29
C LEU A 117 -18.77 5.59 -0.60
N ILE A 118 -20.10 5.44 -0.67
CA ILE A 118 -20.96 6.33 -1.46
C ILE A 118 -20.87 7.76 -0.96
N GLN A 119 -20.97 7.98 0.37
CA GLN A 119 -20.81 9.30 0.96
C GLN A 119 -19.43 9.89 0.67
N ASN A 120 -18.37 9.09 0.70
CA ASN A 120 -17.03 9.53 0.36
C ASN A 120 -16.97 10.07 -1.09
N PHE A 121 -17.53 9.34 -2.05
CA PHE A 121 -17.62 9.80 -3.44
C PHE A 121 -18.46 11.07 -3.58
N GLU A 122 -19.57 11.19 -2.85
CA GLU A 122 -20.38 12.41 -2.82
C GLU A 122 -19.59 13.62 -2.29
N GLN A 123 -18.81 13.44 -1.21
CA GLN A 123 -17.99 14.51 -0.65
C GLN A 123 -16.83 14.90 -1.57
N LEU A 124 -16.20 13.95 -2.26
CA LEU A 124 -15.15 14.24 -3.25
C LEU A 124 -15.71 15.01 -4.46
N ARG A 125 -16.84 14.54 -5.03
CA ARG A 125 -17.52 15.23 -6.13
C ARG A 125 -17.98 16.63 -5.73
N ARG A 126 -18.47 16.81 -4.50
CA ARG A 126 -18.89 18.11 -3.96
C ARG A 126 -17.80 19.18 -4.08
N VAL A 127 -16.54 18.79 -3.89
CA VAL A 127 -15.39 19.72 -3.93
C VAL A 127 -14.62 19.67 -5.26
N GLY A 128 -15.08 18.87 -6.23
CA GLY A 128 -14.46 18.75 -7.55
C GLY A 128 -13.14 17.99 -7.56
N ILE A 129 -13.00 17.00 -6.68
CA ILE A 129 -11.90 16.02 -6.69
C ILE A 129 -12.39 14.75 -7.37
N GLU A 130 -11.71 14.33 -8.44
CA GLU A 130 -12.02 13.08 -9.12
C GLU A 130 -11.47 11.88 -8.33
N TYR A 131 -12.11 10.72 -8.43
CA TYR A 131 -11.65 9.51 -7.74
C TYR A 131 -11.47 8.33 -8.70
N VAL A 132 -10.55 7.42 -8.40
CA VAL A 132 -10.25 6.22 -9.21
C VAL A 132 -10.08 4.98 -8.34
N GLY A 133 -10.08 3.81 -8.98
CA GLY A 133 -9.65 2.55 -8.38
C GLY A 133 -10.68 1.83 -7.51
N THR A 134 -11.80 2.47 -7.19
CA THR A 134 -12.96 1.85 -6.54
C THR A 134 -14.23 2.43 -7.15
N ASP A 135 -15.23 1.60 -7.40
CA ASP A 135 -16.54 2.07 -7.86
C ASP A 135 -17.65 1.04 -7.55
N TYR A 136 -18.88 1.27 -8.02
CA TYR A 136 -20.03 0.38 -7.78
C TYR A 136 -19.84 -1.06 -8.28
N ASN A 137 -18.86 -1.31 -9.16
CA ASN A 137 -18.43 -2.65 -9.55
C ASN A 137 -16.97 -2.63 -10.05
N THR A 138 -16.36 -3.82 -10.16
CA THR A 138 -14.97 -3.99 -10.59
C THR A 138 -14.70 -3.45 -12.01
N ALA A 139 -15.67 -3.54 -12.92
CA ALA A 139 -15.45 -3.03 -14.29
C ALA A 139 -15.32 -1.50 -14.30
N GLU A 140 -16.15 -0.80 -13.51
CA GLU A 140 -16.05 0.64 -13.32
C GLU A 140 -14.81 1.05 -12.52
N ALA A 141 -14.45 0.30 -11.48
CA ALA A 141 -13.27 0.55 -10.66
C ALA A 141 -11.97 0.54 -11.47
N ARG A 142 -11.91 -0.30 -12.53
CA ARG A 142 -10.76 -0.43 -13.44
C ARG A 142 -10.59 0.76 -14.38
N LEU A 143 -11.65 1.49 -14.68
CA LEU A 143 -11.62 2.54 -15.70
C LEU A 143 -10.67 3.67 -15.31
N ALA A 144 -9.96 4.18 -16.32
CA ALA A 144 -9.36 5.50 -16.21
C ALA A 144 -10.45 6.56 -16.00
N ARG A 145 -10.21 7.49 -15.07
CA ARG A 145 -10.97 8.74 -15.00
C ARG A 145 -10.15 9.88 -15.55
N PHE A 146 -10.83 10.89 -16.09
CA PHE A 146 -10.22 11.96 -16.84
C PHE A 146 -10.52 13.30 -16.22
N LYS A 147 -9.51 14.17 -16.17
CA LYS A 147 -9.64 15.57 -15.80
C LYS A 147 -9.10 16.44 -16.91
N THR A 148 -9.90 17.41 -17.36
CA THR A 148 -9.46 18.37 -18.37
C THR A 148 -8.72 19.53 -17.68
N THR A 149 -7.49 19.78 -18.09
CA THR A 149 -6.71 20.97 -17.74
C THR A 149 -6.63 21.90 -18.95
N PRO A 150 -6.24 23.17 -18.79
CA PRO A 150 -5.99 24.05 -19.93
C PRO A 150 -4.94 23.52 -20.93
N LYS A 151 -4.04 22.63 -20.49
CA LYS A 151 -2.92 22.10 -21.26
C LYS A 151 -3.20 20.73 -21.90
N GLY A 152 -4.30 20.07 -21.53
CA GLY A 152 -4.68 18.76 -22.05
C GLY A 152 -5.51 17.93 -21.08
N ILE A 153 -5.86 16.73 -21.52
CA ILE A 153 -6.63 15.76 -20.73
C ILE A 153 -5.66 14.88 -19.93
N VAL A 154 -5.86 14.85 -18.61
CA VAL A 154 -5.13 13.97 -17.69
C VAL A 154 -5.99 12.76 -17.39
N GLY A 155 -5.42 11.57 -17.56
CA GLY A 155 -6.00 10.31 -17.12
C GLY A 155 -5.38 9.87 -15.80
N PHE A 156 -6.15 9.18 -14.96
CA PHE A 156 -5.67 8.56 -13.74
C PHE A 156 -6.31 7.19 -13.54
N ILE A 157 -5.52 6.22 -13.07
CA ILE A 157 -5.97 4.86 -12.71
C ILE A 157 -5.39 4.51 -11.34
N GLY A 158 -6.23 3.99 -10.45
CA GLY A 158 -5.82 3.45 -9.15
C GLY A 158 -5.98 1.94 -9.13
N ALA A 159 -5.06 1.25 -8.48
CA ALA A 159 -5.11 -0.19 -8.24
C ALA A 159 -4.81 -0.52 -6.77
N TYR A 160 -5.14 -1.75 -6.35
CA TYR A 160 -4.83 -2.27 -5.02
C TYR A 160 -4.18 -3.65 -5.14
N ALA A 161 -3.02 -3.85 -4.52
CA ALA A 161 -2.38 -5.16 -4.45
C ALA A 161 -3.02 -5.98 -3.32
N GLU A 162 -3.84 -6.95 -3.69
CA GLU A 162 -4.63 -7.76 -2.77
C GLU A 162 -3.97 -9.14 -2.59
N THR A 163 -3.64 -9.49 -1.36
CA THR A 163 -3.19 -10.85 -1.02
C THR A 163 -4.31 -11.58 -0.31
N GLU A 164 -4.76 -12.70 -0.89
CA GLU A 164 -5.76 -13.59 -0.27
C GLU A 164 -5.16 -14.34 0.93
N ASP A 165 -3.83 -14.49 0.96
CA ASP A 165 -3.09 -15.15 2.03
C ASP A 165 -2.31 -14.13 2.89
N HIS A 166 -2.63 -14.08 4.19
CA HIS A 166 -1.97 -13.25 5.19
C HIS A 166 -0.88 -14.01 5.97
N SER A 167 -0.38 -15.12 5.40
CA SER A 167 0.67 -15.95 6.00
C SER A 167 2.01 -15.21 6.05
N GLN A 168 2.19 -14.35 7.06
CA GLN A 168 3.53 -14.02 7.56
C GLN A 168 4.22 -15.27 8.14
N LEU A 169 5.52 -15.23 8.47
CA LEU A 169 6.17 -16.37 9.15
C LEU A 169 5.39 -16.78 10.42
N PHE A 170 4.94 -15.79 11.19
CA PHE A 170 3.97 -15.94 12.30
C PHE A 170 2.59 -15.41 11.95
N GLY A 171 2.22 -15.55 10.67
CA GLY A 171 0.96 -15.08 10.12
C GLY A 171 -0.26 -15.62 10.83
N ILE A 172 -1.40 -15.10 10.42
CA ILE A 172 -2.68 -15.37 11.06
C ILE A 172 -3.10 -16.83 10.81
N PRO A 173 -3.21 -17.69 11.83
CA PRO A 173 -3.77 -19.03 11.67
C PRO A 173 -5.29 -18.93 11.48
N MET A 174 -5.74 -18.70 10.23
CA MET A 174 -7.16 -18.51 9.91
C MET A 174 -7.99 -19.79 10.06
N LYS A 175 -7.34 -20.96 10.05
CA LYS A 175 -8.00 -22.27 10.15
C LYS A 175 -7.55 -23.02 11.38
N ASP A 176 -8.26 -24.11 11.67
CA ASP A 176 -7.95 -24.94 12.82
C ASP A 176 -6.53 -25.52 12.75
N PRO A 177 -5.90 -25.73 13.92
CA PRO A 177 -4.56 -26.30 13.99
C PRO A 177 -4.51 -27.66 13.28
N ILE A 178 -3.44 -27.89 12.53
CA ILE A 178 -3.21 -29.14 11.81
C ILE A 178 -2.57 -30.13 12.77
N VAL A 179 -3.17 -31.32 12.90
CA VAL A 179 -2.61 -32.38 13.75
C VAL A 179 -1.49 -33.10 13.00
N VAL A 180 -0.32 -33.18 13.62
CA VAL A 180 0.88 -33.82 13.07
C VAL A 180 1.49 -34.80 14.09
N THR A 181 2.34 -35.70 13.61
CA THR A 181 3.15 -36.57 14.49
C THR A 181 4.28 -35.76 15.16
N SER A 182 4.89 -36.31 16.22
CA SER A 182 6.04 -35.69 16.88
C SER A 182 7.24 -35.49 15.95
N VAL A 183 7.47 -36.42 15.01
CA VAL A 183 8.53 -36.33 14.00
C VAL A 183 8.26 -35.18 13.03
N GLN A 184 7.03 -35.08 12.53
CA GLN A 184 6.62 -34.00 11.63
C GLN A 184 6.65 -32.64 12.34
N LEU A 185 6.26 -32.57 13.62
CA LEU A 185 6.39 -31.36 14.43
C LEU A 185 7.85 -30.90 14.53
N ALA A 186 8.79 -31.82 14.76
CA ALA A 186 10.21 -31.50 14.81
C ALA A 186 10.74 -30.98 13.46
N GLN A 187 10.29 -31.53 12.34
CA GLN A 187 10.61 -31.05 11.00
C GLN A 187 10.11 -29.60 10.79
N LEU A 188 8.86 -29.32 11.16
CA LEU A 188 8.27 -27.98 11.05
C LEU A 188 8.98 -26.95 11.94
N LYS A 189 9.38 -27.33 13.16
CA LYS A 189 10.22 -26.50 14.03
C LYS A 189 11.57 -26.20 13.39
N ALA A 190 12.24 -27.21 12.84
CA ALA A 190 13.50 -27.01 12.14
C ALA A 190 13.37 -26.07 10.92
N MET A 191 12.27 -26.17 10.15
CA MET A 191 11.97 -25.22 9.07
C MET A 191 11.83 -23.80 9.58
N ARG A 192 11.00 -23.57 10.61
CA ARG A 192 10.85 -22.24 11.22
C ARG A 192 12.19 -21.70 11.71
N ASP A 193 12.94 -22.49 12.46
CA ASP A 193 14.20 -22.06 13.07
C ASP A 193 15.24 -21.71 11.99
N SER A 194 15.24 -22.43 10.86
CA SER A 194 16.08 -22.11 9.71
C SER A 194 15.71 -20.76 9.06
N ILE A 195 14.44 -20.37 9.06
CA ILE A 195 14.01 -19.03 8.60
C ILE A 195 14.40 -17.97 9.63
N LEU A 196 14.19 -18.23 10.92
CA LEU A 196 14.54 -17.30 12.00
C LEU A 196 16.05 -17.04 12.08
N ALA A 197 16.88 -18.01 11.71
CA ALA A 197 18.33 -17.84 11.62
C ALA A 197 18.75 -16.75 10.60
N ARG A 198 17.89 -16.40 9.64
CA ARG A 198 18.12 -15.36 8.63
C ARG A 198 17.68 -13.96 9.04
N ARG A 199 17.14 -13.77 10.26
CA ARG A 199 16.59 -12.48 10.70
C ARG A 199 17.58 -11.31 10.64
N ALA A 200 18.88 -11.58 10.72
CA ALA A 200 19.91 -10.54 10.61
C ALA A 200 20.08 -10.00 9.17
N GLU A 201 19.48 -10.63 8.16
CA GLU A 201 19.52 -10.16 6.76
C GLU A 201 18.58 -8.96 6.51
N VAL A 202 17.66 -8.68 7.44
CA VAL A 202 16.69 -7.60 7.32
C VAL A 202 16.87 -6.56 8.42
N LYS A 203 16.57 -5.30 8.11
CA LYS A 203 16.76 -4.17 9.03
C LYS A 203 15.80 -4.22 10.22
N THR A 204 14.55 -4.54 9.96
CA THR A 204 13.49 -4.59 10.99
C THR A 204 12.86 -5.97 11.00
N PRO A 205 13.52 -6.98 11.60
CA PRO A 205 12.98 -8.32 11.63
C PRO A 205 11.71 -8.37 12.49
N ILE A 206 10.80 -9.29 12.16
CA ILE A 206 9.64 -9.57 13.02
C ILE A 206 10.10 -9.96 14.43
N GLY A 207 9.27 -9.68 15.44
CA GLY A 207 9.50 -10.11 16.81
C GLY A 207 9.67 -11.63 16.92
N MET A 208 10.48 -12.08 17.87
CA MET A 208 10.55 -13.50 18.19
C MET A 208 9.25 -13.90 18.91
N PRO A 209 8.70 -15.08 18.61
CA PRO A 209 7.58 -15.59 19.38
C PRO A 209 8.07 -15.84 20.82
N ASN A 210 7.14 -15.86 21.77
CA ASN A 210 7.40 -16.55 23.02
C ASN A 210 7.72 -18.03 22.73
N ALA A 211 8.28 -18.76 23.70
CA ALA A 211 8.52 -20.18 23.51
C ALA A 211 7.25 -20.88 22.98
N ASP A 212 7.41 -21.78 22.01
CA ASP A 212 6.26 -22.53 21.50
C ASP A 212 5.52 -23.19 22.66
N PRO A 213 4.18 -23.14 22.67
CA PRO A 213 3.42 -23.98 23.57
C PRO A 213 3.81 -25.45 23.35
N GLU A 214 3.90 -26.21 24.44
CA GLU A 214 4.38 -27.59 24.40
C GLU A 214 3.58 -28.43 23.40
N GLY A 215 4.29 -29.09 22.47
CA GLY A 215 3.67 -29.90 21.43
C GLY A 215 3.08 -29.13 20.24
N SER A 216 3.39 -27.84 20.07
CA SER A 216 2.94 -27.03 18.93
C SER A 216 4.06 -26.22 18.25
N VAL A 217 3.77 -25.69 17.05
CA VAL A 217 4.59 -24.72 16.33
C VAL A 217 3.71 -23.86 15.40
N LEU A 218 3.96 -22.54 15.37
CA LEU A 218 3.42 -21.62 14.38
C LEU A 218 4.50 -21.32 13.33
N VAL A 219 4.22 -21.66 12.08
CA VAL A 219 5.12 -21.43 10.94
C VAL A 219 4.31 -21.31 9.65
N PHE A 220 4.74 -20.44 8.73
CA PHE A 220 4.03 -20.16 7.48
C PHE A 220 2.59 -19.68 7.70
N GLY A 221 2.35 -18.96 8.81
CA GLY A 221 1.01 -18.52 9.20
C GLY A 221 0.04 -19.66 9.56
N ARG A 222 0.55 -20.89 9.73
CA ARG A 222 -0.23 -22.07 10.10
C ARG A 222 0.27 -22.66 11.40
N GLN A 223 -0.68 -23.11 12.19
CA GLN A 223 -0.38 -23.82 13.40
C GLN A 223 -0.44 -25.32 13.22
N PHE A 224 0.58 -25.99 13.73
CA PHE A 224 0.70 -27.43 13.75
C PHE A 224 0.85 -27.90 15.20
N ARG A 225 0.21 -29.02 15.56
CA ARG A 225 0.24 -29.56 16.93
C ARG A 225 0.14 -31.09 16.95
N ILE A 226 0.61 -31.71 18.03
CA ILE A 226 0.35 -33.14 18.29
C ILE A 226 -1.04 -33.36 18.90
N GLN A 227 -1.58 -34.58 18.82
CA GLN A 227 -2.94 -34.91 19.25
C GLN A 227 -3.24 -34.62 20.74
N ASN A 228 -2.21 -34.63 21.61
CA ASN A 228 -2.33 -34.43 23.06
C ASN A 228 -1.57 -33.19 23.56
N ALA A 229 -1.39 -32.15 22.73
CA ALA A 229 -0.75 -30.90 23.15
C ALA A 229 -1.54 -30.22 24.30
N SER A 230 -0.86 -29.47 25.18
CA SER A 230 -1.50 -28.84 26.36
C SER A 230 -2.57 -27.81 25.97
N ALA A 231 -3.52 -27.54 26.87
CA ALA A 231 -4.55 -26.52 26.67
C ALA A 231 -3.99 -25.08 26.65
N ASP A 232 -2.78 -24.85 27.17
CA ASP A 232 -2.12 -23.53 27.11
C ASP A 232 -1.80 -23.14 25.66
N ALA A 233 -1.56 -24.14 24.80
CA ALA A 233 -1.46 -23.93 23.37
C ALA A 233 -2.73 -23.27 22.80
N ASP A 234 -3.90 -23.55 23.35
CA ASP A 234 -5.18 -23.01 22.87
C ASP A 234 -5.41 -21.55 23.29
N GLU A 235 -4.83 -21.09 24.39
CA GLU A 235 -5.12 -19.75 24.94
C GLU A 235 -4.47 -18.62 24.12
N GLU A 236 -3.21 -18.79 23.69
CA GLU A 236 -2.50 -17.85 22.83
C GLU A 236 -3.14 -17.80 21.43
N ILE A 237 -3.54 -18.96 20.88
CA ILE A 237 -4.29 -19.06 19.61
C ILE A 237 -5.62 -18.33 19.72
N ASN A 238 -6.36 -18.55 20.80
CA ASN A 238 -7.63 -17.89 21.02
C ASN A 238 -7.45 -16.37 21.16
N SER A 239 -6.33 -15.92 21.74
CA SER A 239 -5.93 -14.51 21.74
C SER A 239 -5.71 -13.99 20.31
N ILE A 240 -4.98 -14.71 19.47
CA ILE A 240 -4.72 -14.36 18.06
C ILE A 240 -6.03 -14.36 17.24
N LYS A 241 -6.83 -15.43 17.33
CA LYS A 241 -8.15 -15.55 16.70
C LYS A 241 -9.10 -14.42 17.13
N ARG A 242 -9.09 -14.00 18.40
CA ARG A 242 -9.89 -12.85 18.88
C ARG A 242 -9.42 -11.52 18.28
N ARG A 243 -8.10 -11.26 18.25
CA ARG A 243 -7.53 -10.05 17.61
C ARG A 243 -7.86 -10.02 16.12
N LEU A 244 -7.83 -11.17 15.47
CA LEU A 244 -8.17 -11.34 14.06
C LEU A 244 -9.65 -11.14 13.78
N LYS A 245 -10.53 -11.82 14.52
CA LYS A 245 -11.99 -11.66 14.41
C LYS A 245 -12.34 -10.18 14.52
N HIS A 246 -11.74 -9.47 15.47
CA HIS A 246 -11.88 -8.03 15.57
C HIS A 246 -11.37 -7.25 14.34
N HIS A 247 -10.21 -7.61 13.77
CA HIS A 247 -9.66 -6.96 12.57
C HIS A 247 -10.47 -7.24 11.29
N LEU A 248 -11.02 -8.44 11.14
CA LEU A 248 -11.82 -8.84 9.97
C LEU A 248 -13.27 -8.37 10.08
N GLU A 249 -13.91 -8.53 11.24
CA GLU A 249 -15.30 -8.09 11.44
C GLU A 249 -15.41 -6.57 11.54
N SER A 250 -14.33 -5.85 11.88
CA SER A 250 -14.32 -4.38 11.78
C SER A 250 -14.36 -3.87 10.34
N LYS A 251 -14.17 -4.74 9.33
CA LYS A 251 -14.10 -4.37 7.91
C LYS A 251 -15.39 -4.65 7.11
N GLY A 252 -16.44 -5.19 7.75
CA GLY A 252 -17.68 -5.60 7.05
C GLY A 252 -17.51 -6.83 6.15
N GLU A 253 -18.56 -7.23 5.43
CA GLU A 253 -18.46 -8.28 4.39
C GLU A 253 -17.67 -7.75 3.19
N ILE A 254 -16.56 -8.42 2.85
CA ILE A 254 -15.73 -8.07 1.68
C ILE A 254 -16.53 -8.45 0.42
N THR A 255 -17.14 -7.46 -0.23
CA THR A 255 -17.73 -7.61 -1.56
C THR A 255 -16.87 -6.83 -2.55
N TYR A 256 -16.35 -7.48 -3.60
CA TYR A 256 -15.33 -6.85 -4.46
C TYR A 256 -15.83 -5.57 -5.13
N LYS A 257 -15.15 -4.45 -4.84
CA LYS A 257 -15.38 -3.13 -5.46
C LYS A 257 -14.10 -2.31 -5.70
N ASN A 258 -12.92 -2.86 -5.39
CA ASN A 258 -11.61 -2.29 -5.76
C ASN A 258 -11.13 -2.81 -7.12
N ASN A 259 -10.28 -2.02 -7.78
CA ASN A 259 -9.45 -2.45 -8.91
C ASN A 259 -8.25 -3.27 -8.39
N SER A 260 -8.52 -4.49 -7.95
CA SER A 260 -7.52 -5.35 -7.33
C SER A 260 -6.61 -6.03 -8.36
N VAL A 261 -5.31 -6.06 -8.06
CA VAL A 261 -4.36 -7.05 -8.57
C VAL A 261 -4.25 -8.12 -7.48
N ARG A 262 -4.94 -9.24 -7.64
CA ARG A 262 -4.83 -10.35 -6.68
C ARG A 262 -3.49 -11.05 -6.82
N LEU A 263 -2.93 -11.45 -5.69
CA LEU A 263 -1.60 -12.04 -5.58
C LEU A 263 -1.67 -13.38 -4.85
N ASN A 264 -1.14 -14.43 -5.49
CA ASN A 264 -0.77 -15.67 -4.82
C ASN A 264 0.61 -15.52 -4.21
N VAL A 265 0.72 -15.69 -2.90
CA VAL A 265 1.96 -15.54 -2.14
C VAL A 265 2.57 -16.91 -1.90
N TYR A 266 3.81 -17.12 -2.36
CA TYR A 266 4.54 -18.36 -2.18
C TYR A 266 5.66 -18.20 -1.15
N HIS A 267 5.69 -19.10 -0.17
CA HIS A 267 6.82 -19.24 0.76
C HIS A 267 7.92 -20.08 0.13
N SER A 268 9.11 -19.49 0.02
CA SER A 268 10.29 -20.18 -0.45
C SER A 268 10.78 -21.21 0.56
N VAL A 269 10.95 -22.46 0.11
CA VAL A 269 11.47 -23.61 0.88
C VAL A 269 12.56 -24.33 0.09
N THR A 270 13.44 -25.09 0.74
CA THR A 270 14.41 -25.93 0.02
C THR A 270 13.71 -27.14 -0.62
N SER A 271 14.36 -27.80 -1.59
CA SER A 271 13.86 -29.05 -2.17
C SER A 271 13.67 -30.17 -1.12
N GLU A 272 14.52 -30.22 -0.09
CA GLU A 272 14.37 -31.16 1.02
C GLU A 272 13.15 -30.82 1.89
N GLN A 273 12.98 -29.56 2.24
CA GLN A 273 11.81 -29.10 3.00
C GLN A 273 10.52 -29.32 2.21
N MET A 274 10.54 -29.12 0.89
CA MET A 274 9.42 -29.42 0.01
C MET A 274 9.02 -30.90 0.10
N GLN A 275 9.99 -31.82 0.09
CA GLN A 275 9.73 -33.26 0.25
C GLN A 275 9.13 -33.59 1.63
N GLN A 276 9.64 -32.95 2.70
CA GLN A 276 9.06 -33.07 4.04
C GLN A 276 7.60 -32.57 4.08
N LEU A 277 7.33 -31.40 3.47
CA LEU A 277 5.98 -30.85 3.38
C LEU A 277 5.01 -31.76 2.60
N ARG A 278 5.45 -32.36 1.49
CA ARG A 278 4.67 -33.35 0.73
C ARG A 278 4.31 -34.56 1.58
N SER A 279 5.28 -35.09 2.33
CA SER A 279 5.06 -36.19 3.25
C SER A 279 4.08 -35.82 4.38
N ILE A 280 4.20 -34.63 4.97
CA ILE A 280 3.27 -34.14 6.00
C ILE A 280 1.86 -33.99 5.42
N ALA A 281 1.74 -33.47 4.20
CA ALA A 281 0.45 -33.25 3.51
C ALA A 281 -0.17 -34.55 2.97
N SER A 282 0.52 -35.69 3.07
CA SER A 282 0.10 -36.97 2.49
C SER A 282 -0.19 -36.91 0.98
N VAL A 283 0.58 -36.09 0.25
CA VAL A 283 0.54 -36.00 -1.22
C VAL A 283 1.70 -36.79 -1.84
N ASP A 284 1.68 -37.00 -3.16
CA ASP A 284 2.72 -37.77 -3.85
C ASP A 284 4.11 -37.14 -3.65
N THR A 285 5.00 -37.89 -3.00
CA THR A 285 6.39 -37.48 -2.76
C THR A 285 7.28 -37.65 -3.99
N ASN A 286 6.83 -38.38 -5.01
CA ASN A 286 7.53 -38.48 -6.29
C ASN A 286 7.23 -37.29 -7.21
N ASP A 287 6.28 -36.43 -6.85
CA ASP A 287 6.01 -35.20 -7.59
C ASP A 287 7.22 -34.25 -7.53
N SER A 288 7.80 -34.00 -8.70
CA SER A 288 8.95 -33.11 -8.89
C SER A 288 8.55 -31.67 -9.18
N SER A 289 7.28 -31.29 -8.99
CA SER A 289 6.84 -29.91 -9.17
C SER A 289 7.55 -28.97 -8.20
N GLU A 290 7.90 -27.78 -8.68
CA GLU A 290 8.58 -26.75 -7.89
C GLU A 290 7.63 -26.04 -6.92
N THR A 291 6.33 -26.32 -6.97
CA THR A 291 5.31 -25.71 -6.13
C THR A 291 4.49 -26.76 -5.39
N LEU A 292 3.98 -26.41 -4.22
CA LEU A 292 3.05 -27.22 -3.45
C LEU A 292 2.00 -26.33 -2.80
N ASP A 293 0.74 -26.64 -3.02
CA ASP A 293 -0.37 -26.07 -2.26
C ASP A 293 -0.75 -27.06 -1.17
N ALA A 294 -0.44 -26.72 0.08
CA ALA A 294 -0.74 -27.55 1.23
C ALA A 294 -1.01 -26.68 2.44
N PHE A 295 -1.87 -27.14 3.35
CA PHE A 295 -2.16 -26.41 4.59
C PHE A 295 -2.70 -24.99 4.34
N ASP A 296 -3.36 -24.76 3.20
CA ASP A 296 -3.78 -23.43 2.74
C ASP A 296 -2.63 -22.41 2.65
N VAL A 297 -1.43 -22.91 2.31
CA VAL A 297 -0.23 -22.13 2.06
C VAL A 297 0.33 -22.57 0.71
N HIS A 298 0.82 -21.61 -0.06
CA HIS A 298 1.56 -21.89 -1.28
C HIS A 298 3.06 -21.96 -0.97
N PHE A 299 3.69 -23.07 -1.34
CA PHE A 299 5.13 -23.26 -1.22
C PHE A 299 5.78 -23.27 -2.60
N ARG A 300 7.00 -22.74 -2.68
CA ARG A 300 7.83 -22.82 -3.89
C ARG A 300 9.25 -23.19 -3.52
N VAL A 301 9.87 -24.07 -4.31
CA VAL A 301 11.30 -24.35 -4.19
C VAL A 301 12.07 -23.09 -4.58
N GLY A 302 12.94 -22.60 -3.70
CA GLY A 302 13.74 -21.41 -3.94
C GLY A 302 15.14 -21.52 -3.36
N SER A 303 16.03 -20.63 -3.81
CA SER A 303 17.43 -20.60 -3.37
C SER A 303 17.61 -20.15 -1.93
N LYS A 304 16.61 -19.45 -1.37
CA LYS A 304 16.69 -18.79 -0.07
C LYS A 304 15.34 -18.90 0.66
N ILE A 305 15.34 -19.53 1.82
CA ILE A 305 14.13 -19.92 2.58
C ILE A 305 13.43 -18.77 3.30
N GLY A 306 12.10 -18.68 3.26
CA GLY A 306 11.37 -17.58 3.88
C GLY A 306 11.44 -16.26 3.09
N GLU A 307 11.92 -16.29 1.85
CA GLU A 307 11.59 -15.26 0.86
C GLU A 307 10.20 -15.49 0.30
N TYR A 308 9.51 -14.40 -0.02
CA TYR A 308 8.26 -14.44 -0.75
C TYR A 308 8.49 -14.33 -2.24
N SER A 309 7.71 -15.12 -2.99
CA SER A 309 7.48 -14.82 -4.40
C SER A 309 5.99 -14.66 -4.64
N TYR A 310 5.65 -13.74 -5.54
CA TYR A 310 4.28 -13.34 -5.81
C TYR A 310 3.91 -13.69 -7.24
N VAL A 311 2.72 -14.24 -7.44
CA VAL A 311 2.13 -14.43 -8.77
C VAL A 311 0.88 -13.56 -8.85
N MET A 312 0.89 -12.58 -9.74
CA MET A 312 -0.29 -11.78 -10.06
C MET A 312 -1.32 -12.63 -10.78
N GLU A 313 -2.59 -12.49 -10.41
CA GLU A 313 -3.69 -13.13 -11.12
C GLU A 313 -3.72 -12.63 -12.58
N PRO A 314 -3.53 -13.52 -13.59
CA PRO A 314 -3.36 -13.08 -14.97
C PRO A 314 -4.54 -12.29 -15.53
N GLN A 315 -5.77 -12.59 -15.13
CA GLN A 315 -6.93 -11.82 -15.60
C GLN A 315 -6.92 -10.40 -15.04
N ASP A 316 -6.63 -10.23 -13.75
CA ASP A 316 -6.58 -8.92 -13.10
C ASP A 316 -5.50 -8.04 -13.72
N PHE A 317 -4.30 -8.61 -13.88
CA PHE A 317 -3.16 -7.94 -14.49
C PHE A 317 -3.46 -7.50 -15.93
N ARG A 318 -3.98 -8.41 -16.76
CA ARG A 318 -4.33 -8.14 -18.16
C ARG A 318 -5.39 -7.05 -18.29
N ASP A 319 -6.43 -7.08 -17.47
CA ASP A 319 -7.51 -6.11 -17.53
C ASP A 319 -7.07 -4.72 -17.05
N ILE A 320 -6.20 -4.63 -16.04
CA ILE A 320 -5.60 -3.34 -15.65
C ILE A 320 -4.75 -2.77 -16.79
N LEU A 321 -3.85 -3.56 -17.39
CA LEU A 321 -3.03 -3.08 -18.50
C LEU A 321 -3.86 -2.64 -19.71
N ARG A 322 -5.00 -3.31 -19.95
CA ARG A 322 -5.97 -2.89 -20.97
C ARG A 322 -6.53 -1.50 -20.68
N GLU A 323 -6.92 -1.24 -19.43
CA GLU A 323 -7.43 0.08 -19.03
C GLU A 323 -6.34 1.15 -19.01
N VAL A 324 -5.09 0.81 -18.70
CA VAL A 324 -3.94 1.72 -18.88
C VAL A 324 -3.81 2.14 -20.33
N ARG A 325 -3.81 1.18 -21.26
CA ARG A 325 -3.69 1.47 -22.69
C ARG A 325 -4.89 2.28 -23.20
N THR A 326 -6.09 1.95 -22.76
CA THR A 326 -7.33 2.63 -23.14
C THR A 326 -7.37 4.05 -22.56
N GLY A 327 -6.97 4.22 -21.30
CA GLY A 327 -6.85 5.51 -20.63
C GLY A 327 -5.90 6.43 -21.38
N LYS A 328 -4.70 5.95 -21.69
CA LYS A 328 -3.69 6.72 -22.42
C LYS A 328 -4.16 7.13 -23.83
N GLN A 329 -4.86 6.22 -24.49
CA GLN A 329 -5.50 6.48 -25.78
C GLN A 329 -6.51 7.64 -25.77
N PHE A 330 -7.05 8.00 -24.60
CA PHE A 330 -8.03 9.07 -24.43
C PHE A 330 -7.53 10.22 -23.53
N SER A 331 -6.27 10.18 -23.07
CA SER A 331 -5.63 11.24 -22.28
C SER A 331 -4.26 11.64 -22.81
N ASP A 332 -3.95 12.93 -22.77
CA ASP A 332 -2.68 13.47 -23.24
C ASP A 332 -1.53 13.15 -22.26
N PHE A 333 -1.86 12.96 -20.99
CA PHE A 333 -1.00 12.45 -19.93
C PHE A 333 -1.75 11.38 -19.13
N LEU A 334 -1.09 10.30 -18.71
CA LEU A 334 -1.69 9.25 -17.85
C LEU A 334 -0.81 8.95 -16.65
N SER A 335 -1.39 9.06 -15.46
CA SER A 335 -0.78 8.58 -14.22
C SER A 335 -1.44 7.27 -13.76
N VAL A 336 -0.66 6.39 -13.13
CA VAL A 336 -1.17 5.18 -12.49
C VAL A 336 -0.61 5.08 -11.08
N THR A 337 -1.48 4.75 -10.13
CA THR A 337 -1.09 4.52 -8.73
C THR A 337 -1.52 3.14 -8.25
N ILE A 338 -0.81 2.63 -7.25
CA ILE A 338 -1.18 1.39 -6.58
C ILE A 338 -0.90 1.44 -5.08
N HIS A 339 -1.88 0.97 -4.31
CA HIS A 339 -1.75 0.73 -2.88
C HIS A 339 -1.23 -0.68 -2.64
N TRP A 340 -0.09 -0.83 -1.98
CA TRP A 340 0.52 -2.14 -1.73
C TRP A 340 1.27 -2.21 -0.39
N HIS A 341 1.41 -3.42 0.14
CA HIS A 341 1.99 -3.68 1.47
C HIS A 341 3.03 -4.81 1.47
N GLN A 342 3.32 -5.36 0.29
CA GLN A 342 4.06 -6.61 0.17
C GLN A 342 5.55 -6.45 0.47
N ASN A 343 6.08 -7.40 1.23
CA ASN A 343 7.48 -7.52 1.62
C ASN A 343 8.18 -8.59 0.76
N ARG A 344 9.51 -8.59 0.69
CA ARG A 344 10.29 -9.67 0.06
C ARG A 344 10.55 -10.84 1.00
N PHE A 345 10.49 -10.62 2.31
CA PHE A 345 10.84 -11.61 3.32
C PHE A 345 9.70 -11.85 4.31
N SER A 346 9.48 -13.11 4.68
CA SER A 346 8.45 -13.51 5.66
C SER A 346 8.78 -13.13 7.09
N PHE A 347 10.04 -12.82 7.34
CA PHE A 347 10.60 -12.44 8.63
C PHE A 347 10.93 -10.94 8.72
N GLN A 348 10.48 -10.14 7.74
CA GLN A 348 10.54 -8.68 7.75
C GLN A 348 9.25 -8.12 8.35
N HIS A 349 9.36 -7.17 9.28
CA HIS A 349 8.19 -6.49 9.85
C HIS A 349 7.40 -5.76 8.77
N TYR A 350 6.08 -5.75 8.91
CA TYR A 350 5.15 -5.06 8.00
C TYR A 350 5.58 -3.61 7.81
N SER A 351 5.45 -3.08 6.59
CA SER A 351 5.83 -1.71 6.24
C SER A 351 7.33 -1.38 6.26
N PHE A 352 8.24 -2.26 6.67
CA PHE A 352 9.68 -1.92 6.80
C PHE A 352 10.59 -2.58 5.74
N ASP A 353 10.02 -3.10 4.63
CA ASP A 353 10.83 -3.47 3.46
C ASP A 353 10.92 -2.31 2.46
N HIS A 354 12.07 -1.65 2.41
CA HIS A 354 12.26 -0.45 1.57
C HIS A 354 12.54 -0.74 0.09
N TYR A 355 12.54 -2.01 -0.31
CA TYR A 355 12.78 -2.39 -1.69
C TYR A 355 11.57 -3.16 -2.23
N PRO A 356 11.22 -2.96 -3.51
CA PRO A 356 10.08 -3.65 -4.10
C PRO A 356 10.38 -5.13 -4.34
N ALA A 357 9.34 -5.97 -4.20
CA ALA A 357 9.34 -7.34 -4.68
C ALA A 357 9.27 -7.38 -6.22
N ASP A 358 9.70 -8.49 -6.82
CA ASP A 358 9.82 -8.64 -8.28
C ASP A 358 8.53 -8.31 -9.04
N TYR A 359 7.37 -8.69 -8.48
CA TYR A 359 6.09 -8.41 -9.12
C TYR A 359 5.76 -6.91 -9.15
N GLN A 360 6.21 -6.13 -8.15
CA GLN A 360 5.99 -4.67 -8.10
C GLN A 360 6.79 -3.99 -9.22
N ILE A 361 8.04 -4.41 -9.42
CA ILE A 361 8.89 -3.95 -10.54
C ILE A 361 8.25 -4.32 -11.87
N LYS A 362 7.85 -5.60 -12.03
CA LYS A 362 7.19 -6.08 -13.25
C LYS A 362 5.92 -5.30 -13.54
N PHE A 363 5.04 -5.12 -12.54
CA PHE A 363 3.78 -4.41 -12.69
C PHE A 363 4.01 -2.95 -13.12
N ALA A 364 4.88 -2.22 -12.42
CA ALA A 364 5.14 -0.82 -12.71
C ALA A 364 5.73 -0.61 -14.12
N ARG A 365 6.71 -1.43 -14.53
CA ARG A 365 7.30 -1.36 -15.87
C ARG A 365 6.29 -1.69 -16.96
N GLU A 366 5.45 -2.70 -16.76
CA GLU A 366 4.40 -3.09 -17.72
C GLU A 366 3.30 -2.01 -17.84
N VAL A 367 3.00 -1.30 -16.75
CA VAL A 367 2.12 -0.13 -16.77
C VAL A 367 2.72 1.00 -17.63
N ILE A 368 4.00 1.32 -17.45
CA ILE A 368 4.71 2.29 -18.29
C ILE A 368 4.73 1.84 -19.76
N ASP A 369 5.03 0.57 -20.02
CA ASP A 369 5.07 -0.02 -21.36
C ASP A 369 3.71 -0.01 -22.08
N ASN A 370 2.62 0.08 -21.33
CA ASN A 370 1.26 0.20 -21.86
C ASN A 370 0.74 1.64 -21.94
N GLY A 371 1.57 2.64 -21.64
CA GLY A 371 1.30 4.04 -21.99
C GLY A 371 1.24 5.02 -20.82
N ALA A 372 1.32 4.56 -19.57
CA ALA A 372 1.42 5.48 -18.43
C ALA A 372 2.69 6.35 -18.54
N ASP A 373 2.59 7.62 -18.16
CA ASP A 373 3.68 8.59 -18.18
C ASP A 373 4.30 8.80 -16.79
N PHE A 374 3.54 8.48 -15.74
CA PHE A 374 3.95 8.60 -14.35
C PHE A 374 3.38 7.43 -13.54
N PHE A 375 4.20 6.86 -12.65
CA PHE A 375 3.77 5.79 -11.75
C PHE A 375 4.23 6.08 -10.32
N PHE A 376 3.34 5.85 -9.35
CA PHE A 376 3.70 5.91 -7.93
C PHE A 376 2.98 4.85 -7.10
N GLY A 377 3.71 4.19 -6.20
CA GLY A 377 3.18 3.30 -5.19
C GLY A 377 3.09 3.97 -3.82
N HIS A 378 2.15 3.52 -3.01
CA HIS A 378 1.92 3.97 -1.63
C HIS A 378 1.34 2.81 -0.79
N GLY A 379 0.90 3.07 0.45
CA GLY A 379 0.39 2.05 1.37
C GLY A 379 1.43 1.47 2.32
N VAL A 380 2.67 1.24 1.88
CA VAL A 380 3.72 0.67 2.76
C VAL A 380 4.09 1.54 3.97
N HIS A 381 3.53 2.74 4.13
CA HIS A 381 3.80 3.68 5.24
C HIS A 381 5.28 3.97 5.53
N THR A 382 6.18 3.66 4.58
CA THR A 382 7.61 4.01 4.59
C THR A 382 8.06 4.29 3.15
N LEU A 383 9.31 4.71 3.00
CA LEU A 383 9.88 5.04 1.69
C LEU A 383 10.39 3.80 0.97
N LYS A 384 10.22 3.78 -0.36
CA LYS A 384 10.98 2.93 -1.30
C LYS A 384 11.64 3.81 -2.37
N GLY A 385 12.58 3.26 -3.12
CA GLY A 385 13.32 3.99 -4.14
C GLY A 385 12.52 4.38 -5.40
N VAL A 386 13.20 5.11 -6.28
CA VAL A 386 12.71 5.54 -7.60
C VAL A 386 13.54 4.95 -8.74
N GLU A 387 12.86 4.60 -9.82
CA GLU A 387 13.43 4.18 -11.10
C GLU A 387 13.05 5.18 -12.19
N ILE A 388 14.00 5.54 -13.07
CA ILE A 388 13.68 6.17 -14.36
C ILE A 388 13.68 5.09 -15.44
N TYR A 389 12.51 4.62 -15.81
CA TYR A 389 12.31 3.56 -16.80
C TYR A 389 11.78 4.17 -18.11
N LYS A 390 12.56 4.05 -19.19
CA LYS A 390 12.22 4.62 -20.52
C LYS A 390 11.85 6.11 -20.47
N GLY A 391 12.65 6.89 -19.74
CA GLY A 391 12.44 8.33 -19.57
C GLY A 391 11.23 8.71 -18.70
N LYS A 392 10.59 7.74 -18.03
CA LYS A 392 9.41 7.94 -17.19
C LYS A 392 9.69 7.53 -15.74
N PRO A 393 9.19 8.27 -14.73
CA PRO A 393 9.51 7.99 -13.36
C PRO A 393 8.56 6.94 -12.75
N ILE A 394 9.14 6.01 -12.00
CA ILE A 394 8.45 4.99 -11.21
C ILE A 394 8.88 5.16 -9.76
N PHE A 395 7.98 5.64 -8.91
CA PHE A 395 8.19 5.68 -7.46
C PHE A 395 7.58 4.43 -6.82
N TYR A 396 8.38 3.59 -6.17
CA TYR A 396 7.86 2.33 -5.62
C TYR A 396 7.13 2.49 -4.26
N GLY A 397 7.30 3.62 -3.58
CA GLY A 397 6.70 3.85 -2.27
C GLY A 397 7.00 5.26 -1.76
N ILE A 398 6.00 6.14 -1.77
CA ILE A 398 6.14 7.55 -1.30
C ILE A 398 5.61 7.78 0.13
N SER A 399 5.32 6.70 0.88
CA SER A 399 4.79 6.70 2.25
C SER A 399 3.43 7.39 2.38
N ASN A 400 3.08 7.79 3.61
CA ASN A 400 1.98 8.69 3.92
C ASN A 400 2.33 10.13 3.49
N PHE A 401 1.34 10.97 3.26
CA PHE A 401 1.50 12.43 3.24
C PHE A 401 0.82 13.11 4.42
N VAL A 402 -0.30 12.56 4.92
CA VAL A 402 -0.92 12.96 6.17
C VAL A 402 -1.17 11.70 6.99
N PHE A 403 -0.74 11.68 8.26
CA PHE A 403 -0.87 10.50 9.11
C PHE A 403 -1.30 10.84 10.55
N GLN A 404 -2.54 11.35 10.68
CA GLN A 404 -3.12 11.80 11.97
C GLN A 404 -3.69 10.63 12.80
N ASN A 405 -2.88 9.58 13.00
CA ASN A 405 -3.27 8.34 13.70
C ASN A 405 -3.62 8.52 15.18
N SER A 406 -3.00 9.48 15.86
CA SER A 406 -3.34 9.84 17.24
C SER A 406 -4.77 10.42 17.38
N GLN A 407 -5.36 10.90 16.28
CA GLN A 407 -6.69 11.49 16.24
C GLN A 407 -7.79 10.50 15.80
N PHE A 408 -7.42 9.23 15.56
CA PHE A 408 -8.42 8.21 15.24
C PHE A 408 -9.44 8.08 16.36
N ARG A 409 -10.70 7.80 15.98
CA ARG A 409 -11.74 7.56 16.99
C ARG A 409 -11.39 6.33 17.81
N SER A 410 -11.27 6.49 19.11
CA SER A 410 -11.24 5.37 20.06
C SER A 410 -12.62 4.72 20.02
N TRP A 411 -12.72 3.55 19.39
CA TRP A 411 -13.92 2.70 19.45
C TRP A 411 -13.97 1.89 20.76
N ARG A 412 -13.11 2.21 21.74
CA ARG A 412 -12.77 1.31 22.86
C ARG A 412 -12.92 1.90 24.24
N ASP A 413 -12.98 3.21 24.41
CA ASP A 413 -13.21 3.80 25.74
C ASP A 413 -14.70 3.84 26.10
N ASP A 414 -15.60 3.76 25.11
CA ASP A 414 -17.05 3.69 25.28
C ASP A 414 -17.64 2.30 24.99
N ALA A 415 -16.79 1.31 24.63
CA ALA A 415 -17.23 -0.06 24.44
C ALA A 415 -17.79 -0.64 25.75
N VAL A 416 -19.08 -0.96 25.75
CA VAL A 416 -19.81 -1.52 26.89
C VAL A 416 -19.01 -2.63 27.56
N GLY A 417 -18.65 -2.44 28.84
CA GLY A 417 -18.00 -3.47 29.67
C GLY A 417 -16.50 -3.29 29.93
N ARG A 418 -15.86 -2.19 29.51
CA ARG A 418 -14.53 -1.81 30.01
C ARG A 418 -14.61 -0.79 31.13
N ALA A 419 -13.77 -0.96 32.14
CA ALA A 419 -13.51 0.09 33.11
C ALA A 419 -12.80 1.25 32.38
N PRO A 420 -13.26 2.50 32.54
CA PRO A 420 -12.54 3.64 31.99
C PRO A 420 -11.12 3.65 32.56
N ALA A 421 -10.16 4.04 31.74
CA ALA A 421 -8.82 4.29 32.22
C ALA A 421 -8.84 5.46 33.23
N THR A 422 -7.95 5.38 34.22
CA THR A 422 -7.83 6.39 35.27
C THR A 422 -7.05 7.57 34.74
N LEU A 423 -7.70 8.75 34.69
CA LEU A 423 -7.04 10.01 34.36
C LEU A 423 -6.00 10.38 35.44
N GLU A 424 -4.72 10.15 35.15
CA GLU A 424 -3.60 10.59 35.97
C GLU A 424 -3.00 11.87 35.39
N GLY A 425 -3.36 13.02 35.96
CA GLY A 425 -2.81 14.33 35.56
C GLY A 425 -3.60 15.02 34.44
N PRO A 426 -3.07 16.16 33.91
CA PRO A 426 -3.79 17.01 32.97
C PRO A 426 -3.70 16.54 31.50
N THR A 427 -2.83 15.58 31.20
CA THR A 427 -2.63 15.02 29.86
C THR A 427 -3.26 13.64 29.81
N VAL A 428 -4.01 13.36 28.74
CA VAL A 428 -4.51 12.01 28.45
C VAL A 428 -3.28 11.10 28.26
N GLY A 429 -3.18 10.04 29.05
CA GLY A 429 -1.99 9.18 29.09
C GLY A 429 -1.87 8.25 27.88
N ASP A 430 -0.65 7.74 27.67
CA ASP A 430 -0.35 6.71 26.67
C ASP A 430 -1.24 5.49 26.94
N GLY A 431 -2.26 5.27 26.11
CA GLY A 431 -3.18 4.14 26.26
C GLY A 431 -4.65 4.41 26.39
N GLU A 432 -5.04 5.64 26.70
CA GLU A 432 -6.43 6.11 26.59
C GLU A 432 -6.72 6.61 25.17
N THR A 433 -5.68 6.99 24.43
CA THR A 433 -5.72 7.30 23.01
C THR A 433 -5.49 6.03 22.17
N ASN A 434 -5.73 6.12 20.86
CA ASN A 434 -5.37 5.09 19.89
C ASN A 434 -3.85 4.80 19.82
N GLU A 435 -3.00 5.55 20.53
CA GLU A 435 -1.54 5.46 20.48
C GLU A 435 -1.03 4.05 20.80
N MET A 436 -1.53 3.37 21.84
CA MET A 436 -1.13 1.99 22.13
C MET A 436 -1.51 0.99 21.03
N ARG A 437 -2.64 1.20 20.33
CA ARG A 437 -3.11 0.28 19.27
C ARG A 437 -2.24 0.37 18.03
N TRP A 438 -1.72 1.56 17.75
CA TRP A 438 -0.96 1.89 16.55
C TRP A 438 0.52 2.20 16.83
N ALA A 439 0.99 1.92 18.04
CA ALA A 439 2.37 2.18 18.47
C ALA A 439 3.41 1.52 17.55
N TRP A 440 3.06 0.38 16.94
CA TRP A 440 3.92 -0.32 15.99
C TRP A 440 4.12 0.43 14.65
N LEU A 441 3.28 1.45 14.35
CA LEU A 441 3.44 2.41 13.26
C LEU A 441 3.96 3.77 13.75
N ASP A 442 4.38 3.88 15.02
CA ASP A 442 4.95 5.11 15.59
C ASP A 442 6.47 5.08 15.57
N GLU A 443 7.04 4.57 14.47
CA GLU A 443 8.47 4.61 14.22
C GLU A 443 8.83 5.86 13.40
N ALA A 444 10.08 6.31 13.54
CA ALA A 444 10.57 7.52 12.86
C ALA A 444 10.30 7.49 11.34
N GLU A 445 10.48 6.34 10.69
CA GLU A 445 10.29 6.17 9.23
C GLU A 445 8.82 6.21 8.82
N ASN A 446 7.88 5.89 9.70
CA ASN A 446 6.45 6.04 9.43
C ASN A 446 5.99 7.51 9.50
N ARG A 447 6.81 8.36 10.13
CA ARG A 447 6.59 9.81 10.25
C ARG A 447 7.28 10.61 9.15
N GLU A 448 7.73 9.94 8.09
CA GLU A 448 8.40 10.54 6.95
C GLU A 448 7.53 10.41 5.69
N ALA A 449 7.54 11.45 4.88
CA ALA A 449 6.70 11.58 3.70
C ALA A 449 7.49 12.21 2.55
N LEU A 450 7.12 11.89 1.32
CA LEU A 450 7.64 12.56 0.12
C LEU A 450 6.49 13.21 -0.66
N LEU A 451 6.68 14.47 -1.03
CA LEU A 451 5.95 15.13 -2.09
C LEU A 451 6.82 15.12 -3.34
N ILE A 452 6.30 14.54 -4.41
CA ILE A 452 7.00 14.42 -5.69
C ILE A 452 6.48 15.50 -6.63
N SER A 453 7.39 16.19 -7.31
CA SER A 453 7.07 17.12 -8.40
C SER A 453 7.81 16.70 -9.67
N ALA A 454 7.08 16.38 -10.73
CA ALA A 454 7.60 15.97 -12.02
C ALA A 454 7.22 17.00 -13.08
N ASP A 455 8.23 17.65 -13.66
CA ASP A 455 8.09 18.58 -14.76
C ASP A 455 8.25 17.87 -16.09
N TYR A 456 7.41 18.25 -17.03
CA TYR A 456 7.45 17.81 -18.41
C TYR A 456 7.56 19.01 -19.35
N ALA A 457 8.29 18.84 -20.45
CA ALA A 457 8.37 19.80 -21.54
C ALA A 457 8.47 19.04 -22.87
N ASP A 458 7.77 19.52 -23.91
CA ASP A 458 7.69 18.85 -25.21
C ASP A 458 7.24 17.37 -25.15
N GLY A 459 6.40 17.05 -24.16
CA GLY A 459 5.93 15.68 -23.91
C GLY A 459 7.01 14.73 -23.40
N LYS A 460 8.10 15.24 -22.82
CA LYS A 460 9.14 14.45 -22.16
C LYS A 460 9.33 14.91 -20.72
N LEU A 461 9.67 13.98 -19.83
CA LEU A 461 10.07 14.29 -18.48
C LEU A 461 11.36 15.13 -18.52
N SER A 462 11.36 16.30 -17.88
CA SER A 462 12.47 17.25 -17.92
C SER A 462 13.13 17.48 -16.57
N ARG A 463 12.38 17.32 -15.46
CA ARG A 463 12.91 17.42 -14.10
C ARG A 463 12.03 16.67 -13.12
N VAL A 464 12.63 16.09 -12.08
CA VAL A 464 11.92 15.49 -10.96
C VAL A 464 12.54 15.98 -9.67
N LEU A 465 11.71 16.60 -8.83
CA LEU A 465 12.05 17.14 -7.52
C LEU A 465 11.31 16.35 -6.43
N VAL A 466 12.01 16.06 -5.35
CA VAL A 466 11.52 15.26 -4.23
C VAL A 466 11.65 16.10 -2.97
N TYR A 467 10.50 16.45 -2.40
CA TYR A 467 10.39 17.29 -1.21
C TYR A 467 10.05 16.42 0.00
N PRO A 468 10.96 16.24 0.97
CA PRO A 468 10.64 15.51 2.18
C PRO A 468 9.70 16.33 3.06
N ALA A 469 8.82 15.64 3.79
CA ALA A 469 7.96 16.20 4.81
C ALA A 469 8.10 15.40 6.10
N ASP A 470 8.08 16.11 7.23
CA ASP A 470 8.11 15.52 8.56
C ASP A 470 6.69 15.54 9.15
N LEU A 471 6.16 14.35 9.42
CA LEU A 471 4.83 14.12 9.96
C LEU A 471 4.81 13.99 11.48
N GLY A 472 5.93 14.13 12.19
CA GLY A 472 5.96 13.88 13.63
C GLY A 472 7.22 13.21 14.15
N LYS A 473 8.24 13.02 13.30
CA LYS A 473 9.54 12.48 13.71
C LYS A 473 10.25 13.42 14.66
N THR A 474 10.17 14.73 14.40
CA THR A 474 10.65 15.74 15.33
C THR A 474 9.57 16.16 16.32
N HIS A 475 10.01 16.47 17.55
CA HIS A 475 9.13 16.84 18.64
C HIS A 475 8.23 18.02 18.27
N ARG A 476 6.92 17.84 18.48
CA ARG A 476 5.88 18.81 18.18
C ARG A 476 4.65 18.56 19.04
N ASN A 477 3.77 19.56 19.11
CA ASN A 477 2.49 19.42 19.81
C ASN A 477 1.58 18.38 19.13
N GLY A 478 0.71 17.72 19.88
CA GLY A 478 -0.21 16.71 19.35
C GLY A 478 -1.11 17.18 18.20
N SER A 479 -1.41 18.48 18.13
CA SER A 479 -2.16 19.08 17.01
C SER A 479 -1.39 19.15 15.68
N MET A 480 -0.09 18.88 15.70
CA MET A 480 0.81 18.86 14.53
C MET A 480 1.36 17.47 14.22
N VAL A 481 1.11 16.48 15.10
CA VAL A 481 1.46 15.07 14.82
C VAL A 481 0.55 14.56 13.71
N GLY A 482 1.16 13.94 12.72
CA GLY A 482 0.53 13.50 11.48
C GLY A 482 0.36 14.58 10.41
N THR A 483 0.58 15.86 10.74
CA THR A 483 0.44 16.97 9.79
C THR A 483 1.77 17.23 9.07
N PRO A 484 1.81 17.23 7.73
CA PRO A 484 3.03 17.45 6.98
C PRO A 484 3.54 18.88 7.14
N ALA A 485 4.82 19.00 7.45
CA ALA A 485 5.54 20.27 7.47
C ALA A 485 6.91 20.09 6.82
N LYS A 486 7.39 21.13 6.13
CA LYS A 486 8.77 21.18 5.65
C LYS A 486 9.74 20.94 6.82
N PRO A 487 10.62 19.92 6.73
CA PRO A 487 11.59 19.62 7.78
C PRO A 487 12.74 20.63 7.81
N THR A 488 13.54 20.57 8.88
CA THR A 488 14.86 21.23 8.89
C THR A 488 15.76 20.61 7.82
N LEU A 489 16.82 21.31 7.42
CA LEU A 489 17.77 20.81 6.41
C LEU A 489 18.43 19.49 6.82
N GLU A 490 18.74 19.32 8.11
CA GLU A 490 19.31 18.09 8.65
C GLU A 490 18.36 16.90 8.45
N VAL A 491 17.11 17.04 8.88
CA VAL A 491 16.08 16.00 8.74
C VAL A 491 15.75 15.74 7.26
N ALA A 492 15.70 16.79 6.44
CA ALA A 492 15.51 16.67 5.00
C ALA A 492 16.61 15.80 4.35
N ASN A 493 17.87 16.11 4.67
CA ASN A 493 19.01 15.38 4.12
C ASN A 493 19.06 13.93 4.61
N GLU A 494 18.67 13.67 5.86
CA GLU A 494 18.57 12.31 6.40
C GLU A 494 17.54 11.46 5.64
N ILE A 495 16.33 12.00 5.45
CA ILE A 495 15.24 11.37 4.69
C ILE A 495 15.68 11.09 3.26
N LEU A 496 16.23 12.11 2.59
CA LEU A 496 16.66 12.01 1.20
C LEU A 496 17.86 11.07 1.02
N SER A 497 18.75 10.96 2.00
CA SER A 497 19.89 10.02 1.94
C SER A 497 19.42 8.57 1.89
N ARG A 498 18.41 8.20 2.69
CA ARG A 498 17.79 6.86 2.60
C ARG A 498 17.06 6.67 1.29
N PHE A 499 16.36 7.70 0.81
CA PHE A 499 15.70 7.64 -0.49
C PHE A 499 16.71 7.42 -1.64
N CYS A 500 17.90 8.03 -1.57
CA CYS A 500 19.01 7.76 -2.48
C CYS A 500 19.45 6.29 -2.40
N GLU A 501 19.72 5.77 -1.19
CA GLU A 501 20.11 4.37 -0.95
C GLU A 501 19.09 3.39 -1.57
N TYR A 502 17.80 3.61 -1.32
CA TYR A 502 16.74 2.73 -1.82
C TYR A 502 16.58 2.79 -3.34
N SER A 503 17.13 3.82 -3.98
CA SER A 503 17.10 4.01 -5.43
C SER A 503 18.32 3.44 -6.16
N GLU A 504 19.40 3.11 -5.43
CA GLU A 504 20.65 2.56 -6.00
C GLU A 504 20.44 1.30 -6.85
N PRO A 505 19.59 0.32 -6.48
CA PRO A 505 19.40 -0.90 -7.28
C PRO A 505 18.84 -0.65 -8.70
N PHE A 506 18.23 0.51 -8.93
CA PHE A 506 17.68 0.91 -10.23
C PHE A 506 18.69 1.72 -11.06
N GLY A 507 19.86 2.04 -10.52
CA GLY A 507 20.85 2.89 -11.17
C GLY A 507 20.45 4.37 -11.28
N THR A 508 19.39 4.78 -10.58
CA THR A 508 18.91 6.17 -10.57
C THR A 508 19.84 7.03 -9.74
N LYS A 509 20.36 8.12 -10.34
CA LYS A 509 21.18 9.11 -9.62
C LYS A 509 20.29 10.22 -9.06
N ILE A 510 20.56 10.62 -7.83
CA ILE A 510 19.83 11.67 -7.13
C ILE A 510 20.86 12.58 -6.46
N THR A 511 20.75 13.90 -6.68
CA THR A 511 21.51 14.91 -5.92
C THR A 511 20.61 15.54 -4.87
N ILE A 512 21.18 15.93 -3.72
CA ILE A 512 20.45 16.65 -2.67
C ILE A 512 20.90 18.11 -2.69
N GLU A 513 19.97 19.02 -2.97
CA GLU A 513 20.21 20.45 -3.12
C GLU A 513 19.29 21.20 -2.16
N ASP A 514 19.85 21.84 -1.13
CA ASP A 514 19.11 22.61 -0.12
C ASP A 514 17.90 21.87 0.51
N GLY A 515 18.07 20.56 0.74
CA GLY A 515 17.04 19.70 1.32
C GLY A 515 15.96 19.25 0.32
N VAL A 516 16.24 19.35 -0.97
CA VAL A 516 15.39 18.85 -2.06
C VAL A 516 16.17 17.79 -2.84
N GLY A 517 15.56 16.64 -3.09
CA GLY A 517 16.13 15.61 -3.96
C GLY A 517 15.89 15.96 -5.43
N VAL A 518 16.94 15.94 -6.25
CA VAL A 518 16.88 16.17 -7.69
C VAL A 518 17.23 14.86 -8.39
N VAL A 519 16.23 14.22 -9.00
CA VAL A 519 16.43 12.94 -9.70
C VAL A 519 16.97 13.21 -11.10
N HIS A 520 18.08 12.56 -11.46
CA HIS A 520 18.72 12.74 -12.75
C HIS A 520 18.04 11.86 -13.79
N ILE A 521 17.61 12.48 -14.88
CA ILE A 521 16.97 11.80 -16.00
C ILE A 521 18.06 11.45 -17.00
N PRO A 522 18.31 10.15 -17.29
CA PRO A 522 19.30 9.76 -18.29
C PRO A 522 18.96 10.36 -19.66
N LEU A 523 19.98 10.86 -20.35
CA LEU A 523 19.84 11.24 -21.76
C LEU A 523 19.63 9.98 -22.60
N GLU A 524 18.59 9.98 -23.44
CA GLU A 524 18.29 8.91 -24.41
C GLU A 524 19.36 8.75 -25.48
#